data_AF-A0A9D5DCH6-F1
#
_entry.id   AF-A0A9D5DCH6-F1
#
_cell.length_a   1.000
_cell.length_b   1.000
_cell.length_c   1.000
_cell.angle_alpha   90.00
_cell.angle_beta   90.00
_cell.angle_gamma   90.00
#
_symmetry.space_group_name_H-M   'P 1'
#
loop_
_entity.id
_entity.type
_entity.pdbx_description
1 polymer ?
#
loop_
_entity_poly.entity_id
_entity_poly.type
_entity_poly.pdbx_seq_one_letter_code
_entity_poly.pdbx_strand_id
1 'polypeptide(L)'
;MASPLLTLYTSLLLILSLTLIQNLPTVISSYSSYNPSTKTKTSKALLINPIDACWAANNPKWSSNRQALANCAVGFGNMALGGKQGRIYVVTDPSDDAVNPKPGTLRYGVIQVQPLWIIFSKNMIIRLKNELIMNSFKTIDGRGVKVEIGYGPCITIQGVSHVIIHGLGIHACKPGKPGMVRSSPTHVGRRGGSDGDGIVIFGSSHVWIDHCSLSNAYDGLIDVIHGSTAITISNNFFSNHDKVMLFGHKDGFTADKKMKVTVAFNRFAHDLIQRMPRHAFVEATTTVTLIIAEINTLASTAFLGKFADFATFATVENISISVNTLLAAAVGAAAASIVAN
;
A
#
# COMPACT_ATOMS: atom_id res chain seq x y z
N MET A 1 -66.36 -10.62 5.04
CA MET A 1 -66.35 -12.04 5.43
C MET A 1 -65.10 -12.67 4.83
N ALA A 2 -64.02 -12.75 5.61
CA ALA A 2 -62.78 -13.39 5.16
C ALA A 2 -62.93 -14.92 5.25
N SER A 3 -62.45 -15.64 4.25
CA SER A 3 -62.63 -17.07 4.09
C SER A 3 -61.87 -17.88 5.17
N PRO A 4 -62.42 -19.02 5.64
CA PRO A 4 -61.83 -19.84 6.70
C PRO A 4 -60.52 -20.56 6.32
N LEU A 5 -59.99 -20.36 5.10
CA LEU A 5 -58.69 -20.90 4.67
C LEU A 5 -57.50 -20.00 5.07
N LEU A 6 -57.70 -18.72 5.33
CA LEU A 6 -56.59 -17.79 5.63
C LEU A 6 -56.13 -17.88 7.11
N THR A 7 -57.00 -18.34 8.01
CA THR A 7 -56.72 -18.50 9.44
C THR A 7 -55.98 -19.80 9.78
N LEU A 8 -56.00 -20.81 8.90
CA LEU A 8 -55.22 -22.05 9.04
C LEU A 8 -53.74 -21.86 8.64
N TYR A 9 -53.46 -20.98 7.69
CA TYR A 9 -52.08 -20.74 7.23
C TYR A 9 -51.25 -19.89 8.21
N THR A 10 -51.87 -18.92 8.88
CA THR A 10 -51.20 -18.07 9.87
C THR A 10 -50.89 -18.80 11.17
N SER A 11 -51.69 -19.82 11.52
CA SER A 11 -51.46 -20.67 12.70
C SER A 11 -50.37 -21.73 12.47
N LEU A 12 -50.21 -22.24 11.25
CA LEU A 12 -49.14 -23.20 10.92
C LEU A 12 -47.73 -22.55 10.86
N LEU A 13 -47.64 -21.29 10.41
CA LEU A 13 -46.39 -20.52 10.38
C LEU A 13 -45.89 -20.09 11.77
N LEU A 14 -46.80 -19.94 12.74
CA LEU A 14 -46.44 -19.61 14.13
C LEU A 14 -45.90 -20.84 14.87
N ILE A 15 -46.34 -22.05 14.53
CA ILE A 15 -45.88 -23.30 15.16
C ILE A 15 -44.50 -23.73 14.61
N LEU A 16 -44.19 -23.43 13.34
CA LEU A 16 -42.85 -23.66 12.77
C LEU A 16 -41.77 -22.71 13.33
N SER A 17 -42.14 -21.49 13.74
CA SER A 17 -41.16 -20.54 14.30
C SER A 17 -40.81 -20.80 15.77
N LEU A 18 -41.71 -21.43 16.53
CA LEU A 18 -41.48 -21.81 17.93
C LEU A 18 -40.63 -23.08 18.09
N THR A 19 -40.57 -23.96 17.09
CA THR A 19 -39.78 -25.20 17.13
C THR A 19 -38.32 -25.02 16.68
N LEU A 20 -37.98 -23.92 16.01
CA LEU A 20 -36.59 -23.61 15.63
C LEU A 20 -35.75 -22.97 16.76
N ILE A 21 -36.36 -22.53 17.86
CA ILE A 21 -35.66 -21.86 18.98
C ILE A 21 -35.09 -22.88 20.00
N GLN A 22 -35.46 -24.16 19.92
CA GLN A 22 -35.02 -25.17 20.91
C GLN A 22 -33.71 -25.89 20.59
N ASN A 23 -33.01 -25.56 19.49
CA ASN A 23 -31.75 -26.21 19.11
C ASN A 23 -30.59 -25.23 18.88
N LEU A 24 -30.35 -24.30 19.80
CA LEU A 24 -29.03 -23.66 19.93
C LEU A 24 -28.15 -24.53 20.84
N PRO A 25 -26.95 -24.97 20.41
CA PRO A 25 -26.01 -25.61 21.30
C PRO A 25 -25.58 -24.60 22.39
N THR A 26 -25.77 -24.99 23.65
CA THR A 26 -25.24 -24.30 24.81
C THR A 26 -23.70 -24.35 24.77
N VAL A 27 -23.07 -23.27 24.34
CA VAL A 27 -21.64 -23.08 24.56
C VAL A 27 -21.45 -22.82 26.06
N ILE A 28 -21.07 -23.88 26.78
CA ILE A 28 -20.64 -23.80 28.17
C ILE A 28 -19.38 -22.92 28.19
N SER A 29 -19.54 -21.69 28.68
CA SER A 29 -18.41 -20.87 29.11
C SER A 29 -17.79 -21.54 30.33
N SER A 30 -16.69 -22.27 30.14
CA SER A 30 -15.83 -22.66 31.24
C SER A 30 -15.21 -21.38 31.81
N TYR A 31 -15.81 -20.85 32.88
CA TYR A 31 -15.17 -19.85 33.73
C TYR A 31 -13.96 -20.50 34.39
N SER A 32 -12.81 -20.42 33.71
CA SER A 32 -11.52 -20.66 34.34
C SER A 32 -11.24 -19.47 35.25
N SER A 33 -11.17 -19.73 36.55
CA SER A 33 -10.86 -18.76 37.60
C SER A 33 -9.49 -18.13 37.35
N TYR A 34 -9.49 -16.91 36.82
CA TYR A 34 -8.28 -16.09 36.71
C TYR A 34 -7.80 -15.66 38.10
N ASN A 35 -6.65 -16.19 38.51
CA ASN A 35 -5.96 -15.86 39.74
C ASN A 35 -4.98 -14.70 39.47
N PRO A 36 -5.18 -13.47 39.99
CA PRO A 36 -4.34 -12.33 39.66
C PRO A 36 -3.15 -12.26 40.61
N SER A 37 -2.09 -13.01 40.30
CA SER A 37 -0.80 -12.78 40.94
C SER A 37 0.35 -13.17 40.04
N THR A 38 0.72 -12.29 39.11
CA THR A 38 2.13 -11.98 38.83
C THR A 38 2.23 -10.54 38.34
N LYS A 39 3.00 -9.72 39.06
CA LYS A 39 3.42 -8.39 38.60
C LYS A 39 4.42 -8.58 37.45
N THR A 40 3.94 -8.64 36.22
CA THR A 40 4.82 -8.49 35.05
C THR A 40 4.95 -7.00 34.74
N LYS A 41 6.19 -6.51 34.81
CA LYS A 41 6.57 -5.17 34.36
C LYS A 41 6.09 -5.03 32.91
N THR A 42 5.08 -4.19 32.69
CA THR A 42 4.65 -3.74 31.38
C THR A 42 5.71 -2.82 30.80
N SER A 43 6.77 -3.39 30.22
CA SER A 43 7.50 -2.68 29.17
C SER A 43 6.50 -2.50 28.04
N LYS A 44 6.14 -1.25 27.76
CA LYS A 44 5.30 -0.83 26.64
C LYS A 44 6.05 -1.20 25.34
N ALA A 45 6.01 -2.47 24.96
CA ALA A 45 6.55 -2.94 23.69
C ALA A 45 5.73 -2.26 22.61
N LEU A 46 6.35 -1.34 21.86
CA LEU A 46 5.76 -0.87 20.61
C LEU A 46 5.43 -2.12 19.79
N LEU A 47 4.17 -2.27 19.41
CA LEU A 47 3.74 -3.27 18.43
C LEU A 47 4.35 -2.87 17.08
N ILE A 48 5.55 -3.37 16.80
CA ILE A 48 6.22 -3.18 15.51
C ILE A 48 5.59 -4.17 14.52
N ASN A 49 5.20 -3.69 13.33
CA ASN A 49 4.60 -4.54 12.30
C ASN A 49 5.61 -5.60 11.80
N PRO A 50 5.16 -6.73 11.21
CA PRO A 50 6.05 -7.82 10.80
C PRO A 50 7.17 -7.42 9.84
N ILE A 51 6.94 -6.44 8.96
CA ILE A 51 7.95 -5.93 8.01
C ILE A 51 9.06 -5.24 8.81
N ASP A 52 8.71 -4.25 9.63
CA ASP A 52 9.70 -3.47 10.39
C ASP A 52 10.33 -4.29 11.52
N ALA A 53 9.63 -5.28 12.05
CA ALA A 53 10.21 -6.24 13.00
C ALA A 53 11.36 -7.01 12.34
N CYS A 54 11.19 -7.42 11.08
CA CYS A 54 12.18 -8.19 10.33
C CYS A 54 13.49 -7.42 10.08
N TRP A 55 13.45 -6.12 9.75
CA TRP A 55 14.66 -5.37 9.40
C TRP A 55 15.04 -4.25 10.38
N ALA A 56 14.11 -3.53 10.97
CA ALA A 56 14.42 -2.37 11.81
C ALA A 56 14.65 -2.78 13.27
N ALA A 57 13.77 -3.61 13.83
CA ALA A 57 13.88 -4.07 15.21
C ALA A 57 14.97 -5.14 15.38
N ASN A 58 14.96 -6.15 14.51
CA ASN A 58 15.88 -7.29 14.60
C ASN A 58 17.26 -7.04 13.95
N ASN A 59 17.43 -5.94 13.21
CA ASN A 59 18.70 -5.57 12.60
C ASN A 59 19.00 -4.06 12.77
N PRO A 60 19.33 -3.61 13.99
CA PRO A 60 19.59 -2.19 14.28
C PRO A 60 20.82 -1.64 13.54
N LYS A 61 21.71 -2.52 13.03
CA LYS A 61 22.85 -2.17 12.17
C LYS A 61 22.51 -2.32 10.69
N TRP A 62 21.28 -1.96 10.29
CA TRP A 62 20.79 -2.04 8.91
C TRP A 62 21.74 -1.43 7.88
N SER A 63 22.51 -0.40 8.27
CA SER A 63 23.49 0.27 7.39
C SER A 63 24.64 -0.64 6.96
N SER A 64 25.01 -1.62 7.79
CA SER A 64 26.04 -2.62 7.50
C SER A 64 25.54 -3.77 6.61
N ASN A 65 24.22 -3.96 6.53
CA ASN A 65 23.59 -4.97 5.69
C ASN A 65 22.28 -4.46 5.10
N ARG A 66 22.40 -3.43 4.24
CA ARG A 66 21.23 -2.75 3.65
C ARG A 66 20.32 -3.71 2.90
N GLN A 67 20.91 -4.67 2.20
CA GLN A 67 20.21 -5.58 1.32
C GLN A 67 19.35 -6.62 2.06
N ALA A 68 19.56 -6.82 3.37
CA ALA A 68 18.71 -7.68 4.20
C ALA A 68 17.23 -7.26 4.19
N LEU A 69 16.95 -5.97 3.95
CA LEU A 69 15.59 -5.43 3.80
C LEU A 69 14.77 -6.23 2.78
N ALA A 70 15.38 -6.68 1.67
CA ALA A 70 14.67 -7.42 0.62
C ALA A 70 14.16 -8.81 1.06
N ASN A 71 14.47 -9.27 2.27
CA ASN A 71 13.90 -10.49 2.85
C ASN A 71 12.62 -10.23 3.68
N CYS A 72 12.24 -8.97 3.86
CA CYS A 72 11.20 -8.58 4.82
C CYS A 72 9.87 -8.18 4.17
N ALA A 73 9.79 -8.22 2.84
CA ALA A 73 8.55 -7.99 2.13
C ALA A 73 7.51 -9.08 2.49
N VAL A 74 6.26 -8.66 2.70
CA VAL A 74 5.12 -9.56 2.94
C VAL A 74 4.06 -9.38 1.85
N GLY A 75 3.01 -10.19 1.88
CA GLY A 75 1.90 -10.09 0.92
C GLY A 75 2.29 -10.55 -0.49
N PHE A 76 1.55 -10.08 -1.49
CA PHE A 76 1.75 -10.53 -2.88
C PHE A 76 3.07 -10.07 -3.49
N GLY A 77 3.66 -8.97 -3.00
CA GLY A 77 4.98 -8.48 -3.39
C GLY A 77 6.15 -9.10 -2.61
N ASN A 78 5.95 -10.13 -1.80
CA ASN A 78 7.00 -10.73 -0.96
C ASN A 78 8.23 -11.26 -1.71
N MET A 79 8.11 -11.52 -3.02
CA MET A 79 9.21 -11.95 -3.90
C MET A 79 9.91 -10.79 -4.63
N ALA A 80 9.63 -9.53 -4.28
CA ALA A 80 10.37 -8.39 -4.81
C ALA A 80 11.83 -8.42 -4.31
N LEU A 81 12.75 -8.91 -5.14
CA LEU A 81 14.17 -9.02 -4.79
C LEU A 81 14.89 -7.66 -4.85
N GLY A 82 14.36 -6.72 -5.64
CA GLY A 82 15.04 -5.46 -5.92
C GLY A 82 16.44 -5.70 -6.49
N GLY A 83 17.40 -4.88 -6.05
CA GLY A 83 18.81 -5.02 -6.38
C GLY A 83 19.62 -5.92 -5.44
N LYS A 84 18.98 -6.81 -4.68
CA LYS A 84 19.68 -7.74 -3.76
C LYS A 84 20.74 -8.56 -4.53
N GLN A 85 21.89 -8.81 -3.89
CA GLN A 85 23.11 -9.40 -4.48
C GLN A 85 23.78 -8.55 -5.57
N GLY A 86 23.17 -7.43 -5.96
CA GLY A 86 23.76 -6.42 -6.82
C GLY A 86 24.79 -5.58 -6.07
N ARG A 87 25.58 -4.82 -6.85
CA ARG A 87 26.51 -3.84 -6.28
C ARG A 87 25.73 -2.65 -5.71
N ILE A 88 26.31 -2.00 -4.70
CA ILE A 88 25.82 -0.71 -4.24
C ILE A 88 26.21 0.34 -5.27
N TYR A 89 25.23 1.12 -5.73
CA TYR A 89 25.44 2.30 -6.56
C TYR A 89 25.07 3.54 -5.76
N VAL A 90 25.97 4.52 -5.69
CA VAL A 90 25.78 5.73 -4.89
C VAL A 90 25.42 6.89 -5.80
N VAL A 91 24.25 7.48 -5.60
CA VAL A 91 23.85 8.73 -6.22
C VAL A 91 24.55 9.88 -5.50
N THR A 92 25.30 10.65 -6.27
CA THR A 92 26.09 11.81 -5.82
C THR A 92 25.63 13.11 -6.47
N ASP A 93 24.88 13.01 -7.56
CA ASP A 93 24.43 14.13 -8.36
C ASP A 93 22.90 14.09 -8.53
N PRO A 94 22.17 15.12 -8.08
CA PRO A 94 20.71 15.19 -8.19
C PRO A 94 20.20 15.66 -9.55
N SER A 95 21.10 16.02 -10.49
CA SER A 95 20.71 16.41 -11.85
C SER A 95 20.14 15.24 -12.64
N ASP A 96 19.34 15.57 -13.66
CA ASP A 96 18.72 14.60 -14.54
C ASP A 96 18.87 15.02 -16.01
N ASP A 97 19.21 14.04 -16.84
CA ASP A 97 19.13 14.12 -18.30
C ASP A 97 18.39 12.87 -18.77
N ALA A 98 17.20 13.07 -19.34
CA ALA A 98 16.32 11.98 -19.74
C ALA A 98 16.90 11.09 -20.85
N VAL A 99 17.84 11.61 -21.66
CA VAL A 99 18.41 10.92 -22.83
C VAL A 99 19.82 10.44 -22.56
N ASN A 100 20.66 11.25 -21.90
CA ASN A 100 22.09 10.98 -21.68
C ASN A 100 22.45 11.12 -20.20
N PRO A 101 21.87 10.28 -19.32
CA PRO A 101 22.18 10.35 -17.90
C PRO A 101 23.65 10.02 -17.64
N LYS A 102 24.31 10.81 -16.81
CA LYS A 102 25.72 10.61 -16.44
C LYS A 102 25.88 9.73 -15.20
N PRO A 103 26.99 8.97 -15.06
CA PRO A 103 27.32 8.28 -13.83
C PRO A 103 27.25 9.22 -12.60
N GLY A 104 26.78 8.69 -11.48
CA GLY A 104 26.50 9.46 -10.26
C GLY A 104 25.07 10.01 -10.17
N THR A 105 24.29 10.02 -11.25
CA THR A 105 22.86 10.40 -11.24
C THR A 105 21.96 9.21 -10.92
N LEU A 106 20.75 9.49 -10.42
CA LEU A 106 19.74 8.45 -10.19
C LEU A 106 19.36 7.73 -11.49
N ARG A 107 19.07 8.48 -12.57
CA ARG A 107 18.66 7.90 -13.85
C ARG A 107 19.71 6.95 -14.40
N TYR A 108 20.99 7.29 -14.32
CA TYR A 108 22.04 6.38 -14.76
C TYR A 108 22.01 5.06 -14.00
N GLY A 109 21.83 5.09 -12.66
CA GLY A 109 21.77 3.88 -11.84
C GLY A 109 20.59 2.98 -12.18
N VAL A 110 19.38 3.54 -12.28
CA VAL A 110 18.15 2.74 -12.43
C VAL A 110 18.02 2.06 -13.79
N ILE A 111 18.68 2.57 -14.83
CA ILE A 111 18.59 1.96 -16.18
C ILE A 111 19.61 0.84 -16.39
N GLN A 112 20.57 0.63 -15.48
CA GLN A 112 21.62 -0.39 -15.69
C GLN A 112 21.03 -1.79 -15.82
N VAL A 113 21.69 -2.64 -16.61
CA VAL A 113 21.25 -4.03 -16.84
C VAL A 113 21.42 -4.86 -15.58
N GLN A 114 22.52 -4.69 -14.86
CA GLN A 114 22.82 -5.49 -13.67
C GLN A 114 21.92 -5.11 -12.48
N PRO A 115 21.68 -6.05 -11.54
CA PRO A 115 21.03 -5.71 -10.27
C PRO A 115 21.81 -4.63 -9.53
N LEU A 116 21.11 -3.59 -9.04
CA LEU A 116 21.74 -2.50 -8.28
C LEU A 116 20.92 -2.12 -7.06
N TRP A 117 21.63 -2.04 -5.93
CA TRP A 117 21.12 -1.44 -4.70
C TRP A 117 21.54 0.03 -4.66
N ILE A 118 20.62 0.93 -5.02
CA ILE A 118 20.89 2.35 -5.22
C ILE A 118 20.68 3.09 -3.91
N ILE A 119 21.71 3.79 -3.44
CA ILE A 119 21.70 4.63 -2.23
C ILE A 119 22.10 6.06 -2.57
N PHE A 120 22.05 6.94 -1.58
CA PHE A 120 22.29 8.37 -1.76
C PHE A 120 23.38 8.84 -0.79
N SER A 121 24.31 9.65 -1.31
CA SER A 121 25.47 10.15 -0.54
C SER A 121 25.13 11.25 0.46
N LYS A 122 24.05 12.00 0.21
CA LYS A 122 23.62 13.15 1.01
C LYS A 122 22.13 13.42 0.78
N ASN A 123 21.56 14.31 1.59
CA ASN A 123 20.22 14.83 1.37
C ASN A 123 20.14 15.47 -0.03
N MET A 124 19.07 15.21 -0.77
CA MET A 124 18.88 15.81 -2.08
C MET A 124 17.42 15.84 -2.52
N ILE A 125 17.10 16.86 -3.32
CA ILE A 125 15.85 16.97 -4.07
C ILE A 125 16.19 16.73 -5.54
N ILE A 126 15.57 15.72 -6.14
CA ILE A 126 15.78 15.30 -7.53
C ILE A 126 14.57 15.76 -8.33
N ARG A 127 14.81 16.71 -9.24
CA ARG A 127 13.81 17.18 -10.20
C ARG A 127 14.06 16.53 -11.55
N LEU A 128 13.28 15.49 -11.85
CA LEU A 128 13.39 14.76 -13.11
C LEU A 128 12.92 15.64 -14.28
N LYS A 129 13.55 15.47 -15.45
CA LYS A 129 13.21 16.18 -16.69
C LYS A 129 12.14 15.47 -17.50
N ASN A 130 12.00 14.16 -17.30
CA ASN A 130 10.94 13.30 -17.84
C ASN A 130 10.72 12.13 -16.88
N GLU A 131 9.70 11.31 -17.08
CA GLU A 131 9.42 10.15 -16.22
C GLU A 131 10.66 9.26 -16.01
N LEU A 132 10.88 8.78 -14.79
CA LEU A 132 11.99 7.91 -14.45
C LEU A 132 11.60 6.46 -14.77
N ILE A 133 11.92 6.03 -16.00
CA ILE A 133 11.89 4.63 -16.41
C ILE A 133 13.13 3.92 -15.88
N MET A 134 12.97 2.67 -15.49
CA MET A 134 14.04 1.83 -14.93
C MET A 134 14.03 0.43 -15.51
N ASN A 135 15.11 -0.30 -15.25
CA ASN A 135 15.23 -1.71 -15.58
C ASN A 135 14.81 -2.60 -14.37
N SER A 136 14.70 -3.91 -14.59
CA SER A 136 14.43 -4.89 -13.54
C SER A 136 15.56 -4.96 -12.50
N PHE A 137 15.29 -5.57 -11.35
CA PHE A 137 16.27 -5.80 -10.27
C PHE A 137 16.91 -4.51 -9.73
N LYS A 138 16.06 -3.57 -9.31
CA LYS A 138 16.50 -2.29 -8.75
C LYS A 138 15.92 -2.10 -7.36
N THR A 139 16.76 -1.69 -6.43
CA THR A 139 16.30 -1.09 -5.18
C THR A 139 16.69 0.38 -5.18
N ILE A 140 15.76 1.29 -4.92
CA ILE A 140 16.05 2.68 -4.59
C ILE A 140 15.83 2.83 -3.08
N ASP A 141 16.92 2.97 -2.32
CA ASP A 141 16.95 2.95 -0.86
C ASP A 141 17.37 4.32 -0.31
N GLY A 142 16.40 5.09 0.18
CA GLY A 142 16.60 6.41 0.78
C GLY A 142 17.13 6.39 2.21
N ARG A 143 17.30 5.23 2.86
CA ARG A 143 17.68 5.20 4.28
C ARG A 143 19.03 5.87 4.54
N GLY A 144 19.06 6.70 5.58
CA GLY A 144 20.24 7.40 6.10
C GLY A 144 20.35 8.86 5.65
N VAL A 145 19.56 9.29 4.66
CA VAL A 145 19.52 10.67 4.17
C VAL A 145 18.10 11.04 3.73
N LYS A 146 17.79 12.33 3.63
CA LYS A 146 16.50 12.80 3.12
C LYS A 146 16.55 12.92 1.60
N VAL A 147 15.81 12.07 0.90
CA VAL A 147 15.74 12.06 -0.57
C VAL A 147 14.33 12.37 -1.01
N GLU A 148 14.20 13.38 -1.86
CA GLU A 148 12.91 13.82 -2.38
C GLU A 148 12.92 13.78 -3.90
N ILE A 149 11.87 13.26 -4.52
CA ILE A 149 11.60 13.33 -5.96
C ILE A 149 10.35 14.18 -6.16
N GLY A 150 10.48 15.27 -6.90
CA GLY A 150 9.35 16.19 -7.07
C GLY A 150 9.60 17.37 -7.98
N TYR A 151 8.57 18.21 -8.12
CA TYR A 151 8.55 19.43 -8.97
C TYR A 151 8.77 19.19 -10.47
N GLY A 152 8.63 17.93 -10.90
CA GLY A 152 8.71 17.46 -12.28
C GLY A 152 7.97 16.13 -12.40
N PRO A 153 8.10 15.42 -13.52
CA PRO A 153 7.62 14.04 -13.62
C PRO A 153 8.27 13.16 -12.54
N CYS A 154 7.62 12.04 -12.21
CA CYS A 154 8.08 11.14 -11.15
C CYS A 154 8.36 9.73 -11.73
N ILE A 155 7.96 8.67 -11.02
CA ILE A 155 8.46 7.32 -11.25
C ILE A 155 7.51 6.53 -12.15
N THR A 156 8.05 5.85 -13.17
CA THR A 156 7.31 4.89 -14.00
C THR A 156 8.04 3.55 -14.01
N ILE A 157 7.45 2.54 -13.35
CA ILE A 157 7.90 1.15 -13.35
C ILE A 157 7.13 0.43 -14.47
N GLN A 158 7.74 0.28 -15.64
CA GLN A 158 7.07 -0.21 -16.84
C GLN A 158 7.72 -1.47 -17.41
N GLY A 159 6.93 -2.54 -17.53
CA GLY A 159 7.35 -3.78 -18.19
C GLY A 159 8.55 -4.46 -17.54
N VAL A 160 8.73 -4.29 -16.22
CA VAL A 160 9.89 -4.80 -15.47
C VAL A 160 9.45 -5.59 -14.25
N SER A 161 10.40 -6.29 -13.63
CA SER A 161 10.15 -7.02 -12.39
C SER A 161 11.24 -6.83 -11.32
N HIS A 162 10.90 -7.20 -10.09
CA HIS A 162 11.79 -7.12 -8.93
C HIS A 162 12.31 -5.70 -8.68
N VAL A 163 11.39 -4.79 -8.38
CA VAL A 163 11.70 -3.39 -8.03
C VAL A 163 11.30 -3.12 -6.59
N ILE A 164 12.19 -2.50 -5.82
CA ILE A 164 11.91 -2.01 -4.47
C ILE A 164 12.12 -0.50 -4.46
N ILE A 165 11.13 0.25 -4.00
CA ILE A 165 11.22 1.69 -3.74
C ILE A 165 11.02 1.88 -2.25
N HIS A 166 12.05 2.36 -1.54
CA HIS A 166 12.05 2.41 -0.09
C HIS A 166 12.61 3.72 0.47
N GLY A 167 11.87 4.35 1.39
CA GLY A 167 12.37 5.49 2.17
C GLY A 167 12.51 6.80 1.40
N LEU A 168 11.65 7.06 0.39
CA LEU A 168 11.68 8.29 -0.40
C LEU A 168 10.53 9.23 -0.06
N GLY A 169 10.77 10.55 -0.16
CA GLY A 169 9.70 11.54 -0.29
C GLY A 169 9.36 11.74 -1.77
N ILE A 170 8.10 11.56 -2.16
CA ILE A 170 7.64 11.73 -3.54
C ILE A 170 6.47 12.71 -3.52
N HIS A 171 6.66 13.89 -4.11
CA HIS A 171 5.66 14.94 -4.00
C HIS A 171 5.71 15.95 -5.13
N ALA A 172 4.64 16.75 -5.26
CA ALA A 172 4.58 17.82 -6.25
C ALA A 172 4.88 17.33 -7.68
N CYS A 173 4.53 16.07 -7.98
CA CYS A 173 4.74 15.46 -9.29
C CYS A 173 3.92 16.23 -10.33
N LYS A 174 4.50 16.42 -11.52
CA LYS A 174 3.94 17.22 -12.61
C LYS A 174 3.85 16.41 -13.89
N PRO A 175 2.91 16.74 -14.78
CA PRO A 175 2.84 16.09 -16.08
C PRO A 175 4.16 16.18 -16.85
N GLY A 176 4.55 15.06 -17.46
CA GLY A 176 5.70 14.97 -18.35
C GLY A 176 5.31 15.36 -19.77
N LYS A 177 6.24 16.00 -20.49
CA LYS A 177 6.06 16.33 -21.91
C LYS A 177 6.50 15.15 -22.79
N PRO A 178 5.93 14.99 -24.00
CA PRO A 178 6.48 14.07 -25.00
C PRO A 178 7.97 14.32 -25.22
N GLY A 179 8.76 13.27 -25.35
CA GLY A 179 10.21 13.40 -25.47
C GLY A 179 10.93 12.06 -25.57
N MET A 180 12.24 12.12 -25.82
CA MET A 180 13.09 10.94 -25.80
C MET A 180 13.49 10.61 -24.36
N VAL A 181 13.34 9.34 -23.98
CA VAL A 181 13.69 8.85 -22.65
C VAL A 181 14.49 7.56 -22.78
N ARG A 182 15.64 7.53 -22.10
CA ARG A 182 16.48 6.35 -22.00
C ARG A 182 15.90 5.38 -20.97
N SER A 183 15.69 4.13 -21.38
CA SER A 183 15.19 3.06 -20.49
C SER A 183 16.22 1.95 -20.21
N SER A 184 17.30 1.90 -20.99
CA SER A 184 18.44 0.99 -20.77
C SER A 184 19.74 1.63 -21.28
N PRO A 185 20.93 1.04 -21.05
CA PRO A 185 22.17 1.57 -21.58
C PRO A 185 22.19 1.62 -23.11
N THR A 186 21.40 0.78 -23.77
CA THR A 186 21.36 0.64 -25.24
C THR A 186 20.08 1.14 -25.88
N HIS A 187 19.07 1.55 -25.11
CA HIS A 187 17.76 1.94 -25.65
C HIS A 187 17.29 3.32 -25.18
N VAL A 188 16.96 4.17 -26.14
CA VAL A 188 16.24 5.44 -25.97
C VAL A 188 14.97 5.38 -26.83
N GLY A 189 13.82 5.57 -26.22
CA GLY A 189 12.52 5.54 -26.90
C GLY A 189 11.78 6.87 -26.77
N ARG A 190 10.90 7.16 -27.75
CA ARG A 190 9.98 8.29 -27.66
C ARG A 190 8.83 7.97 -26.71
N ARG A 191 8.54 8.88 -25.79
CA ARG A 191 7.44 8.82 -24.81
C ARG A 191 6.38 9.87 -25.14
N GLY A 192 5.13 9.57 -24.79
CA GLY A 192 3.98 10.46 -24.99
C GLY A 192 3.83 11.56 -23.95
N GLY A 193 4.63 11.52 -22.88
CA GLY A 193 4.39 12.29 -21.66
C GLY A 193 3.81 11.40 -20.56
N SER A 194 3.70 11.95 -19.36
CA SER A 194 3.17 11.26 -18.18
C SER A 194 2.14 12.16 -17.50
N ASP A 195 1.14 11.58 -16.83
CA ASP A 195 0.02 12.36 -16.27
C ASP A 195 0.41 13.13 -15.01
N GLY A 196 1.55 12.79 -14.41
CA GLY A 196 2.07 13.47 -13.22
C GLY A 196 1.74 12.75 -11.92
N ASP A 197 1.59 11.43 -11.99
CA ASP A 197 1.48 10.55 -10.84
C ASP A 197 2.76 10.50 -10.02
N GLY A 198 2.66 10.08 -8.76
CA GLY A 198 3.82 9.78 -7.91
C GLY A 198 4.60 8.58 -8.41
N ILE A 199 3.94 7.42 -8.45
CA ILE A 199 4.49 6.14 -8.93
C ILE A 199 3.46 5.45 -9.82
N VAL A 200 3.82 5.16 -11.06
CA VAL A 200 3.04 4.31 -11.97
C VAL A 200 3.69 2.94 -12.05
N ILE A 201 2.90 1.88 -11.85
CA ILE A 201 3.28 0.48 -12.05
C ILE A 201 2.48 -0.06 -13.24
N PHE A 202 3.15 -0.15 -14.39
CA PHE A 202 2.55 -0.49 -15.68
C PHE A 202 3.06 -1.84 -16.16
N GLY A 203 2.17 -2.83 -16.30
CA GLY A 203 2.52 -4.17 -16.79
C GLY A 203 3.74 -4.80 -16.11
N SER A 204 3.89 -4.62 -14.80
CA SER A 204 5.08 -5.01 -14.04
C SER A 204 4.75 -6.01 -12.93
N SER A 205 5.75 -6.71 -12.40
CA SER A 205 5.55 -7.70 -11.33
C SER A 205 6.63 -7.72 -10.26
N HIS A 206 6.30 -8.24 -9.07
CA HIS A 206 7.23 -8.31 -7.93
C HIS A 206 7.78 -6.93 -7.57
N VAL A 207 6.86 -6.01 -7.25
CA VAL A 207 7.18 -4.63 -6.88
C VAL A 207 6.82 -4.39 -5.42
N TRP A 208 7.70 -3.72 -4.69
CA TRP A 208 7.49 -3.35 -3.30
C TRP A 208 7.74 -1.86 -3.08
N ILE A 209 6.69 -1.13 -2.69
CA ILE A 209 6.75 0.29 -2.35
C ILE A 209 6.60 0.41 -0.84
N ASP A 210 7.67 0.79 -0.15
CA ASP A 210 7.74 0.72 1.31
C ASP A 210 8.29 1.99 1.95
N HIS A 211 7.76 2.40 3.10
CA HIS A 211 8.31 3.52 3.89
C HIS A 211 8.48 4.84 3.09
N CYS A 212 7.68 5.05 2.05
CA CYS A 212 7.71 6.29 1.27
C CYS A 212 6.69 7.29 1.80
N SER A 213 6.97 8.58 1.65
CA SER A 213 6.02 9.67 1.92
C SER A 213 5.52 10.21 0.59
N LEU A 214 4.23 10.09 0.29
CA LEU A 214 3.62 10.50 -0.97
C LEU A 214 2.55 11.57 -0.76
N SER A 215 2.63 12.67 -1.50
CA SER A 215 1.66 13.77 -1.39
C SER A 215 1.59 14.65 -2.63
N ASN A 216 0.48 15.37 -2.83
CA ASN A 216 0.38 16.50 -3.77
C ASN A 216 0.90 16.20 -5.20
N ALA A 217 0.67 15.00 -5.72
CA ALA A 217 0.89 14.71 -7.15
C ALA A 217 -0.17 15.44 -8.00
N TYR A 218 0.06 15.52 -9.32
CA TYR A 218 -0.90 16.17 -10.22
C TYR A 218 -2.13 15.30 -10.48
N ASP A 219 -1.93 13.98 -10.69
CA ASP A 219 -3.04 13.03 -10.85
C ASP A 219 -3.14 12.05 -9.69
N GLY A 220 -2.55 10.85 -9.74
CA GLY A 220 -2.57 9.85 -8.67
C GLY A 220 -1.29 9.78 -7.82
N LEU A 221 -1.34 9.24 -6.59
CA LEU A 221 -0.09 8.94 -5.85
C LEU A 221 0.52 7.62 -6.31
N ILE A 222 -0.25 6.53 -6.33
CA ILE A 222 0.20 5.23 -6.85
C ILE A 222 -0.85 4.60 -7.75
N ASP A 223 -0.50 4.40 -9.01
CA ASP A 223 -1.35 3.76 -10.00
C ASP A 223 -0.78 2.39 -10.40
N VAL A 224 -1.58 1.33 -10.23
CA VAL A 224 -1.25 -0.04 -10.60
C VAL A 224 -2.16 -0.48 -11.74
N ILE A 225 -1.58 -0.63 -12.93
CA ILE A 225 -2.35 -0.74 -14.16
C ILE A 225 -1.72 -1.74 -15.14
N HIS A 226 -2.46 -2.06 -16.20
CA HIS A 226 -1.98 -2.83 -17.36
C HIS A 226 -1.49 -4.25 -17.05
N GLY A 227 -2.22 -4.99 -16.20
CA GLY A 227 -1.94 -6.37 -15.86
C GLY A 227 -0.79 -6.56 -14.87
N SER A 228 -0.46 -5.50 -14.13
CA SER A 228 0.52 -5.55 -13.05
C SER A 228 0.04 -6.45 -11.90
N THR A 229 0.96 -7.17 -11.26
CA THR A 229 0.60 -8.15 -10.22
C THR A 229 1.78 -8.45 -9.29
N ALA A 230 1.54 -9.15 -8.18
CA ALA A 230 2.55 -9.44 -7.16
C ALA A 230 3.18 -8.14 -6.61
N ILE A 231 2.33 -7.28 -6.05
CA ILE A 231 2.71 -5.95 -5.55
C ILE A 231 2.40 -5.85 -4.06
N THR A 232 3.29 -5.22 -3.31
CA THR A 232 3.04 -4.78 -1.93
C THR A 232 3.29 -3.28 -1.81
N ILE A 233 2.34 -2.56 -1.22
CA ILE A 233 2.42 -1.14 -0.87
C ILE A 233 2.30 -1.07 0.65
N SER A 234 3.40 -0.82 1.35
CA SER A 234 3.43 -0.90 2.81
C SER A 234 4.13 0.24 3.54
N ASN A 235 3.74 0.48 4.78
CA ASN A 235 4.38 1.48 5.67
C ASN A 235 4.52 2.88 5.05
N ASN A 236 3.74 3.22 4.03
CA ASN A 236 3.82 4.52 3.37
C ASN A 236 3.00 5.55 4.14
N PHE A 237 3.41 6.80 4.05
CA PHE A 237 2.68 7.95 4.57
C PHE A 237 2.04 8.69 3.40
N PHE A 238 0.71 8.74 3.36
CA PHE A 238 -0.06 9.44 2.33
C PHE A 238 -0.73 10.68 2.93
N SER A 239 -0.61 11.84 2.28
CA SER A 239 -1.30 13.07 2.71
C SER A 239 -1.57 14.04 1.56
N ASN A 240 -2.46 15.03 1.79
CA ASN A 240 -2.66 16.20 0.92
C ASN A 240 -2.85 15.86 -0.55
N HIS A 241 -3.85 15.03 -0.85
CA HIS A 241 -4.07 14.54 -2.21
C HIS A 241 -5.49 14.02 -2.47
N ASP A 242 -5.97 14.19 -3.71
CA ASP A 242 -7.31 13.74 -4.11
C ASP A 242 -7.34 12.23 -4.41
N LYS A 243 -6.56 11.78 -5.41
CA LYS A 243 -6.64 10.42 -5.99
C LYS A 243 -5.50 9.54 -5.46
N VAL A 244 -5.69 8.88 -4.33
CA VAL A 244 -4.58 8.22 -3.62
C VAL A 244 -4.01 7.01 -4.36
N MET A 245 -4.82 5.98 -4.63
CA MET A 245 -4.37 4.74 -5.29
C MET A 245 -5.41 4.19 -6.27
N LEU A 246 -5.03 4.03 -7.54
CA LEU A 246 -5.88 3.41 -8.56
C LEU A 246 -5.35 2.02 -8.95
N PHE A 247 -6.20 1.00 -8.84
CA PHE A 247 -5.90 -0.37 -9.26
C PHE A 247 -6.80 -0.74 -10.46
N GLY A 248 -6.21 -0.74 -11.66
CA GLY A 248 -6.90 -0.87 -12.93
C GLY A 248 -7.43 0.48 -13.44
N HIS A 249 -7.11 0.81 -14.69
CA HIS A 249 -7.47 2.10 -15.30
C HIS A 249 -8.67 2.03 -16.25
N LYS A 250 -8.93 0.84 -16.83
CA LYS A 250 -9.94 0.65 -17.87
C LYS A 250 -10.91 -0.46 -17.50
N ASP A 251 -12.19 -0.12 -17.47
CA ASP A 251 -13.25 -1.09 -17.25
C ASP A 251 -13.19 -2.22 -18.29
N GLY A 252 -13.28 -3.46 -17.82
CA GLY A 252 -13.24 -4.65 -18.67
C GLY A 252 -11.86 -5.00 -19.25
N PHE A 253 -10.77 -4.34 -18.82
CA PHE A 253 -9.43 -4.72 -19.25
C PHE A 253 -9.01 -6.08 -18.66
N THR A 254 -9.10 -7.13 -19.46
CA THR A 254 -9.00 -8.52 -18.99
C THR A 254 -7.64 -8.89 -18.39
N ALA A 255 -6.56 -8.22 -18.79
CA ALA A 255 -5.25 -8.48 -18.21
C ALA A 255 -5.15 -8.06 -16.73
N ASP A 256 -6.04 -7.18 -16.23
CA ASP A 256 -6.09 -6.81 -14.82
C ASP A 256 -6.78 -7.88 -13.95
N LYS A 257 -7.44 -8.89 -14.53
CA LYS A 257 -8.06 -10.02 -13.77
C LYS A 257 -7.05 -10.77 -12.89
N LYS A 258 -5.77 -10.81 -13.29
CA LYS A 258 -4.68 -11.46 -12.52
C LYS A 258 -3.99 -10.52 -11.52
N MET A 259 -4.46 -9.28 -11.35
CA MET A 259 -3.86 -8.30 -10.48
C MET A 259 -3.97 -8.75 -9.01
N LYS A 260 -2.83 -8.72 -8.32
CA LYS A 260 -2.73 -9.04 -6.90
C LYS A 260 -1.89 -7.97 -6.21
N VAL A 261 -2.51 -7.22 -5.32
CA VAL A 261 -1.90 -6.09 -4.61
C VAL A 261 -2.17 -6.22 -3.11
N THR A 262 -1.12 -6.12 -2.30
CA THR A 262 -1.24 -6.00 -0.84
C THR A 262 -1.03 -4.54 -0.46
N VAL A 263 -1.97 -3.97 0.30
CA VAL A 263 -1.86 -2.64 0.91
C VAL A 263 -1.81 -2.84 2.41
N ALA A 264 -0.66 -2.66 3.05
CA ALA A 264 -0.47 -3.02 4.45
C ALA A 264 0.28 -1.97 5.27
N PHE A 265 -0.15 -1.67 6.48
CA PHE A 265 0.54 -0.80 7.43
C PHE A 265 0.77 0.65 6.98
N ASN A 266 0.10 1.09 5.91
CA ASN A 266 0.19 2.48 5.47
C ASN A 266 -0.56 3.40 6.44
N ARG A 267 -0.08 4.63 6.55
CA ARG A 267 -0.74 5.73 7.24
C ARG A 267 -1.42 6.63 6.22
N PHE A 268 -2.74 6.59 6.19
CA PHE A 268 -3.57 7.53 5.45
C PHE A 268 -3.84 8.73 6.37
N ALA A 269 -3.07 9.80 6.17
CA ALA A 269 -3.08 10.97 7.03
C ALA A 269 -4.16 11.98 6.59
N HIS A 270 -3.92 13.27 6.80
CA HIS A 270 -4.88 14.33 6.53
C HIS A 270 -4.97 14.70 5.05
N ASP A 271 -6.07 15.38 4.70
CA ASP A 271 -6.32 15.98 3.39
C ASP A 271 -6.28 14.97 2.23
N LEU A 272 -6.74 13.74 2.49
CA LEU A 272 -6.99 12.71 1.47
C LEU A 272 -8.47 12.66 1.10
N ILE A 273 -8.79 12.67 -0.19
CA ILE A 273 -10.19 12.77 -0.65
C ILE A 273 -10.80 11.41 -1.04
N GLN A 274 -10.09 10.60 -1.84
CA GLN A 274 -10.63 9.34 -2.38
C GLN A 274 -9.54 8.34 -2.82
N ARG A 275 -9.99 7.15 -3.26
CA ARG A 275 -9.20 6.04 -3.81
C ARG A 275 -8.19 5.44 -2.81
N MET A 276 -8.64 4.98 -1.66
CA MET A 276 -7.77 4.35 -0.64
C MET A 276 -8.10 2.86 -0.36
N PRO A 277 -8.04 1.94 -1.34
CA PRO A 277 -7.81 2.13 -2.77
C PRO A 277 -9.12 2.33 -3.58
N ARG A 278 -9.01 2.65 -4.87
CA ARG A 278 -10.09 2.43 -5.85
C ARG A 278 -9.68 1.31 -6.81
N HIS A 279 -10.56 0.33 -6.99
CA HIS A 279 -10.40 -0.71 -8.01
C HIS A 279 -11.42 -0.52 -9.13
N ALA A 280 -11.02 -0.70 -10.39
CA ALA A 280 -11.93 -0.67 -11.54
C ALA A 280 -12.09 -2.09 -12.10
N PHE A 281 -13.02 -2.90 -11.57
CA PHE A 281 -13.42 -4.15 -12.22
C PHE A 281 -14.81 -4.66 -11.80
N VAL A 282 -15.51 -5.30 -12.75
CA VAL A 282 -16.91 -5.78 -12.65
C VAL A 282 -17.00 -7.32 -12.46
N GLU A 283 -15.90 -8.08 -12.54
CA GLU A 283 -15.86 -9.54 -12.29
C GLU A 283 -14.63 -10.04 -11.47
N ALA A 284 -14.85 -10.24 -10.16
CA ALA A 284 -14.39 -11.29 -9.24
C ALA A 284 -13.00 -12.00 -9.29
N THR A 285 -11.88 -11.42 -9.77
CA THR A 285 -10.54 -12.08 -9.57
C THR A 285 -9.39 -11.21 -9.08
N THR A 286 -9.51 -9.88 -9.12
CA THR A 286 -8.52 -8.98 -8.50
C THR A 286 -8.52 -9.17 -6.99
N THR A 287 -7.37 -9.58 -6.43
CA THR A 287 -7.23 -9.76 -4.98
C THR A 287 -6.48 -8.58 -4.39
N VAL A 288 -7.18 -7.79 -3.57
CA VAL A 288 -6.58 -6.74 -2.76
C VAL A 288 -6.65 -7.18 -1.30
N THR A 289 -5.50 -7.29 -0.65
CA THR A 289 -5.45 -7.50 0.81
C THR A 289 -5.13 -6.17 1.47
N LEU A 290 -6.05 -5.67 2.30
CA LEU A 290 -5.91 -4.40 3.00
C LEU A 290 -5.71 -4.65 4.51
N ILE A 291 -4.55 -4.23 5.03
CA ILE A 291 -4.22 -4.25 6.47
C ILE A 291 -3.89 -2.82 6.86
N ILE A 292 -4.82 -2.08 7.46
CA ILE A 292 -4.60 -0.67 7.82
C ILE A 292 -4.03 -0.60 9.24
N ALA A 293 -2.89 0.07 9.41
CA ALA A 293 -2.28 0.25 10.74
C ALA A 293 -2.81 1.48 11.47
N GLU A 294 -3.01 2.61 10.78
CA GLU A 294 -3.47 3.86 11.40
C GLU A 294 -4.25 4.74 10.41
N ILE A 295 -5.44 5.21 10.83
CA ILE A 295 -6.17 6.30 10.19
C ILE A 295 -6.23 7.43 11.23
N ASN A 296 -5.49 8.52 11.03
CA ASN A 296 -5.60 9.69 11.90
C ASN A 296 -6.68 10.62 11.34
N THR A 297 -7.92 10.41 11.77
CA THR A 297 -9.07 11.23 11.36
C THR A 297 -9.17 12.52 12.18
N LEU A 298 -8.73 13.64 11.60
CA LEU A 298 -9.58 14.85 11.58
C LEU A 298 -10.57 14.80 10.40
N ALA A 299 -10.54 13.72 9.61
CA ALA A 299 -11.51 13.46 8.55
C ALA A 299 -12.84 12.98 9.14
N SER A 300 -13.88 13.79 8.92
CA SER A 300 -15.31 13.54 9.20
C SER A 300 -15.74 12.07 9.08
N THR A 301 -16.77 11.68 9.83
CA THR A 301 -17.47 10.38 9.78
C THR A 301 -17.81 9.87 8.37
N ALA A 302 -17.82 10.73 7.35
CA ALA A 302 -17.91 10.36 5.94
C ALA A 302 -16.70 9.55 5.41
N PHE A 303 -15.53 9.67 6.04
CA PHE A 303 -14.28 9.00 5.65
C PHE A 303 -14.31 7.49 5.94
N LEU A 304 -14.88 7.09 7.08
CA LEU A 304 -15.04 5.67 7.44
C LEU A 304 -16.07 4.98 6.53
N GLY A 305 -17.15 5.67 6.16
CA GLY A 305 -18.15 5.15 5.21
C GLY A 305 -17.57 4.86 3.83
N LYS A 306 -16.70 5.74 3.32
CA LYS A 306 -16.01 5.54 2.02
C LYS A 306 -14.92 4.45 2.06
N PHE A 307 -14.45 4.03 3.23
CA PHE A 307 -13.47 2.95 3.37
C PHE A 307 -14.14 1.57 3.49
N ALA A 308 -15.31 1.51 4.12
CA ALA A 308 -16.03 0.27 4.42
C ALA A 308 -16.63 -0.42 3.18
N ASP A 309 -16.95 0.34 2.12
CA ASP A 309 -17.55 -0.20 0.89
C ASP A 309 -16.59 -1.04 0.02
N PHE A 310 -15.29 -1.11 0.36
CA PHE A 310 -14.25 -1.57 -0.58
C PHE A 310 -13.22 -2.58 -0.03
N ALA A 311 -13.31 -2.98 1.25
CA ALA A 311 -12.40 -3.97 1.83
C ALA A 311 -13.04 -5.37 1.79
N THR A 312 -12.61 -6.23 0.85
CA THR A 312 -12.75 -7.67 1.04
C THR A 312 -11.82 -8.08 2.18
N PHE A 313 -12.40 -8.36 3.35
CA PHE A 313 -11.68 -8.89 4.51
C PHE A 313 -11.18 -10.30 4.19
N ALA A 314 -9.98 -10.41 3.62
CA ALA A 314 -9.26 -11.68 3.58
C ALA A 314 -8.68 -11.91 4.98
N THR A 315 -9.32 -12.78 5.76
CA THR A 315 -8.77 -13.38 6.96
C THR A 315 -7.43 -14.04 6.61
N VAL A 316 -6.32 -13.42 7.01
CA VAL A 316 -5.06 -14.15 7.16
C VAL A 316 -5.11 -14.77 8.54
N GLU A 317 -5.22 -16.10 8.58
CA GLU A 317 -5.01 -16.87 9.80
C GLU A 317 -3.69 -16.40 10.44
N ASN A 318 -3.81 -15.83 11.65
CA ASN A 318 -2.74 -15.39 12.57
C ASN A 318 -2.40 -13.89 12.70
N ILE A 319 -3.19 -12.93 12.21
CA ILE A 319 -3.26 -11.59 12.84
C ILE A 319 -4.71 -11.07 12.82
N SER A 320 -5.41 -11.26 13.93
CA SER A 320 -6.74 -10.70 14.17
C SER A 320 -6.62 -9.22 14.55
N ILE A 321 -6.77 -8.29 13.59
CA ILE A 321 -7.20 -6.93 13.93
C ILE A 321 -8.71 -6.91 13.73
N SER A 322 -9.42 -7.16 14.83
CA SER A 322 -10.87 -7.12 14.90
C SER A 322 -11.36 -5.69 14.68
N VAL A 323 -12.11 -5.47 13.60
CA VAL A 323 -12.84 -4.21 13.37
C VAL A 323 -13.80 -3.90 14.52
N ASN A 324 -14.20 -4.90 15.33
CA ASN A 324 -15.07 -4.68 16.48
C ASN A 324 -14.41 -3.82 17.58
N THR A 325 -13.06 -3.75 17.66
CA THR A 325 -12.40 -2.89 18.65
C THR A 325 -12.34 -1.42 18.22
N LEU A 326 -12.24 -1.14 16.92
CA LEU A 326 -12.29 0.21 16.36
C LEU A 326 -13.72 0.77 16.30
N LEU A 327 -14.72 -0.09 16.00
CA LEU A 327 -16.13 0.29 16.08
C LEU A 327 -16.54 0.58 17.53
N ALA A 328 -16.09 -0.21 18.51
CA ALA A 328 -16.34 0.06 19.93
C ALA A 328 -15.69 1.37 20.42
N ALA A 329 -14.49 1.70 19.94
CA ALA A 329 -13.83 2.96 20.26
C ALA A 329 -14.53 4.18 19.61
N ALA A 330 -15.00 4.04 18.37
CA ALA A 330 -15.72 5.10 17.66
C ALA A 330 -17.15 5.32 18.20
N VAL A 331 -17.86 4.24 18.55
CA VAL A 331 -19.20 4.31 19.16
C VAL A 331 -19.11 4.81 20.61
N GLY A 332 -18.06 4.43 21.36
CA GLY A 332 -17.81 4.94 22.71
C GLY A 332 -17.49 6.44 22.75
N ALA A 333 -16.73 6.94 21.78
CA ALA A 333 -16.43 8.37 21.66
C ALA A 333 -17.66 9.20 21.24
N ALA A 334 -18.54 8.65 20.39
CA ALA A 334 -19.79 9.30 20.00
C ALA A 334 -20.81 9.32 21.17
N ALA A 335 -20.89 8.27 21.98
CA ALA A 335 -21.79 8.22 23.14
C ALA A 335 -21.35 9.19 24.25
N ALA A 336 -20.05 9.40 24.47
CA ALA A 336 -19.54 10.35 25.46
C ALA A 336 -19.80 11.82 25.09
N SER A 337 -19.93 12.15 23.80
CA SER A 337 -20.24 13.50 23.33
C SER A 337 -21.73 13.84 23.33
N ILE A 338 -22.62 12.84 23.43
CA ILE A 338 -24.09 13.04 23.45
C ILE A 338 -24.62 13.19 24.88
N VAL A 339 -23.87 12.79 25.90
CA VAL A 339 -24.24 12.94 27.32
C VAL A 339 -23.67 14.22 27.96
N ALA A 340 -22.87 14.99 27.21
CA ALA A 340 -22.19 16.20 27.70
C ALA A 340 -22.73 17.53 27.12
N ASN A 341 -23.90 17.53 26.49
CA ASN A 341 -24.67 18.73 26.11
C ASN A 341 -26.11 18.60 26.57
#